data_AF-A0A7K0ZGC9-F1
#
_entry.id   AF-A0A7K0ZGC9-F1
#
_cell.length_a   1.000
_cell.length_b   1.000
_cell.length_c   1.000
_cell.angle_alpha   90.00
_cell.angle_beta   90.00
_cell.angle_gamma   90.00
#
_symmetry.space_group_name_H-M   'P 1'
#
loop_
_entity.id
_entity.type
_entity.pdbx_description
1 polymer ?
#
loop_
_entity_poly.entity_id
_entity_poly.type
_entity_poly.pdbx_seq_one_letter_code
_entity_poly.pdbx_strand_id
1 'polypeptide(L)'
;MRNSSDLPPRGPGGPVFRVPNFGKPSRGRIITSVVIGVVLLLAFSAKSLSSFYVNLLWFDSVGHSEVYWGVLRSKVELAAIFAIGCFVFVLVNLLIADKVAPLSLPNTPEDQTVMRIREATAKSRGKLRIALAAVVGLMLGLPASAEWQNWLMFRNRQAFAVGDPQFKANVGFYVFRLPFAQFVVAWTFGMLVLATIVVTAFHFINGSIRPQDRVQRVTPQAKVHLSVLLA
;
A
#
# COMPACT_ATOMS: atom_id res chain seq x y z
N MET A 1 50.27 -6.83 41.03
CA MET A 1 48.80 -6.86 40.83
C MET A 1 48.30 -5.44 41.03
N ARG A 2 47.75 -4.78 40.01
CA ARG A 2 47.26 -3.39 40.13
C ARG A 2 45.91 -3.41 40.86
N ASN A 3 45.75 -2.53 41.84
CA ASN A 3 44.56 -2.41 42.66
C ASN A 3 43.40 -1.82 41.84
N SER A 4 42.20 -2.38 41.97
CA SER A 4 41.00 -1.97 41.23
C SER A 4 40.48 -0.57 41.59
N SER A 5 41.07 0.07 42.60
CA SER A 5 40.79 1.43 43.05
C SER A 5 41.45 2.52 42.20
N ASP A 6 42.41 2.17 41.33
CA ASP A 6 43.22 3.15 40.59
C ASP A 6 42.61 3.53 39.22
N LEU A 7 41.37 3.14 38.96
CA LEU A 7 40.65 3.50 37.74
C LEU A 7 39.94 4.86 37.93
N PRO A 8 40.07 5.80 36.98
CA PRO A 8 39.38 7.08 37.05
C PRO A 8 37.86 6.89 37.10
N PRO A 9 37.12 7.81 37.76
CA PRO A 9 35.67 7.70 37.89
C PRO A 9 35.02 7.66 36.50
N ARG A 10 34.14 6.69 36.27
CA ARG A 10 33.35 6.58 35.03
C ARG A 10 32.56 7.89 34.86
N GLY A 11 32.89 8.64 33.81
CA GLY A 11 32.18 9.87 33.45
C GLY A 11 30.68 9.62 33.21
N PRO A 12 29.86 10.69 33.21
CA PRO A 12 28.43 10.54 33.00
C PRO A 12 28.18 9.86 31.66
N GLY A 13 27.38 8.79 31.69
CA GLY A 13 27.07 7.98 30.52
C GLY A 13 26.65 8.86 29.33
N GLY A 14 27.16 8.52 28.15
CA GLY A 14 26.82 9.20 26.90
C GLY A 14 25.30 9.28 26.68
N PRO A 15 24.84 10.13 25.74
CA PRO A 15 23.43 10.43 25.55
C PRO A 15 22.63 9.14 25.39
N VAL A 16 21.84 8.82 26.43
CA VAL A 16 20.95 7.67 26.44
C VAL A 16 19.81 8.01 25.49
N PHE A 17 19.83 7.42 24.29
CA PHE A 17 18.74 7.58 23.33
C PHE A 17 17.49 6.89 23.91
N ARG A 18 16.67 7.66 24.63
CA ARG A 18 15.41 7.18 25.20
C ARG A 18 14.42 7.03 24.05
N VAL A 19 14.29 5.80 23.55
CA VAL A 19 13.21 5.46 22.61
C VAL A 19 11.87 5.89 23.22
N PRO A 20 10.99 6.59 22.47
CA PRO A 20 9.67 6.96 22.96
C PRO A 20 8.94 5.69 23.39
N ASN A 21 8.67 5.56 24.69
CA ASN A 21 7.88 4.45 25.20
C ASN A 21 6.42 4.73 24.84
N PHE A 22 5.95 4.16 23.72
CA PHE A 22 4.52 4.09 23.43
C PHE A 22 3.88 3.15 24.45
N GLY A 23 3.55 3.70 25.63
CA GLY A 23 2.86 2.97 26.68
C GLY A 23 1.58 2.33 26.13
N LYS A 24 1.26 1.11 26.59
CA LYS A 24 0.03 0.42 26.23
C LYS A 24 -1.15 1.39 26.41
N PRO A 25 -1.96 1.66 25.38
CA PRO A 25 -3.05 2.62 25.50
C PRO A 25 -3.95 2.18 26.65
N SER A 26 -4.35 3.14 27.50
CA SER A 26 -5.26 2.84 28.60
C SER A 26 -6.54 2.23 28.04
N ARG A 27 -7.14 1.26 28.74
CA ARG A 27 -8.38 0.60 28.29
C ARG A 27 -9.46 1.63 27.92
N GLY A 28 -9.52 2.76 28.65
CA GLY A 28 -10.39 3.89 28.33
C GLY A 28 -10.10 4.53 26.96
N ARG A 29 -8.83 4.79 26.61
CA ARG A 29 -8.46 5.31 25.29
C ARG A 29 -8.83 4.34 24.17
N ILE A 30 -8.62 3.03 24.37
CA ILE A 30 -9.01 2.01 23.39
C ILE A 30 -10.52 2.04 23.17
N ILE A 31 -11.31 2.04 24.26
CA ILE A 31 -12.77 2.09 24.19
C ILE A 31 -13.23 3.37 23.49
N THR A 32 -12.69 4.54 23.85
CA THR A 32 -13.05 5.81 23.20
C THR A 32 -12.68 5.81 21.71
N SER A 33 -11.50 5.34 21.32
CA SER A 33 -11.10 5.23 19.91
C SER A 33 -11.99 4.27 19.12
N VAL A 34 -12.36 3.14 19.72
CA VAL A 34 -13.29 2.18 19.10
C VAL A 34 -14.68 2.79 18.95
N VAL A 35 -15.21 3.45 19.99
CA VAL A 35 -16.51 4.13 19.94
C VAL A 35 -16.53 5.22 18.87
N ILE A 36 -15.50 6.08 18.82
CA ILE A 36 -15.38 7.11 17.77
C ILE A 36 -15.31 6.46 16.38
N GLY A 37 -14.49 5.41 16.22
CA GLY A 37 -14.38 4.69 14.95
C GLY A 37 -15.71 4.07 14.49
N VAL A 38 -16.46 3.46 15.41
CA VAL A 38 -17.79 2.89 15.14
C VAL A 38 -18.80 3.98 14.78
N VAL A 39 -18.83 5.09 15.52
CA VAL A 39 -19.73 6.22 15.22
C VAL A 39 -19.43 6.81 13.85
N LEU A 40 -18.15 7.03 13.52
CA LEU A 40 -17.75 7.51 12.20
C LEU A 40 -18.15 6.53 11.10
N LEU A 41 -17.91 5.23 11.29
CA LEU A 41 -18.30 4.19 10.34
C LEU A 41 -19.82 4.15 10.13
N LEU A 42 -20.61 4.25 11.20
CA LEU A 42 -22.08 4.29 11.12
C LEU A 42 -22.58 5.55 10.42
N ALA A 43 -22.02 6.73 10.75
CA ALA A 43 -22.39 8.00 10.11
C ALA A 43 -22.06 7.99 8.60
N PHE A 44 -20.88 7.49 8.23
CA PHE A 44 -20.49 7.35 6.83
C PHE A 44 -21.38 6.35 6.09
N SER A 45 -21.70 5.23 6.74
CA SER A 45 -22.60 4.21 6.19
C SER A 45 -24.01 4.75 5.97
N ALA A 46 -24.57 5.49 6.94
CA ALA A 46 -25.91 6.06 6.83
C ALA A 46 -26.02 7.08 5.67
N LYS A 47 -25.03 7.97 5.54
CA LYS A 47 -24.98 8.93 4.41
C LYS A 47 -24.85 8.21 3.08
N SER A 48 -23.99 7.19 2.99
CA SER A 48 -23.80 6.40 1.79
C SER A 48 -25.08 5.65 1.41
N LEU A 49 -25.77 5.05 2.37
CA LEU A 49 -26.99 4.27 2.15
C LEU A 49 -28.17 5.18 1.76
N SER A 50 -28.29 6.34 2.39
CA SER A 50 -29.27 7.37 2.02
C SER A 50 -29.05 7.85 0.59
N SER A 51 -27.80 8.21 0.24
CA SER A 51 -27.47 8.63 -1.12
C SER A 51 -27.74 7.52 -2.14
N PHE A 52 -27.38 6.27 -1.82
CA PHE A 52 -27.66 5.12 -2.69
C PHE A 52 -29.16 4.95 -2.93
N TYR A 53 -29.96 4.98 -1.85
CA TYR A 53 -31.40 4.77 -1.93
C TYR A 53 -32.12 5.90 -2.67
N VAL A 54 -31.77 7.16 -2.38
CA VAL A 54 -32.33 8.33 -3.06
C VAL A 54 -32.00 8.32 -4.55
N ASN A 55 -30.76 8.02 -4.92
CA ASN A 55 -30.39 7.91 -6.33
C ASN A 55 -31.15 6.77 -7.02
N LEU A 56 -31.27 5.61 -6.36
CA LEU A 56 -31.99 4.47 -6.93
C LEU A 56 -33.47 4.81 -7.19
N LEU A 57 -34.16 5.44 -6.23
CA LEU A 57 -35.54 5.92 -6.43
C LEU A 57 -35.65 7.00 -7.50
N TRP A 58 -34.66 7.90 -7.58
CA TRP A 58 -34.66 8.96 -8.59
C TRP A 58 -34.48 8.40 -10.01
N PHE A 59 -33.55 7.47 -10.21
CA PHE A 59 -33.35 6.85 -11.52
C PHE A 59 -34.54 5.96 -11.92
N ASP A 60 -35.18 5.32 -10.95
CA ASP A 60 -36.42 4.56 -11.17
C ASP A 60 -37.59 5.47 -11.57
N SER A 61 -37.75 6.62 -10.92
CA SER A 61 -38.85 7.55 -11.21
C SER A 61 -38.79 8.18 -12.60
N VAL A 62 -37.60 8.26 -13.20
CA VAL A 62 -37.39 8.72 -14.59
C VAL A 62 -37.29 7.56 -15.59
N GLY A 63 -37.48 6.30 -15.17
CA GLY A 63 -37.43 5.12 -16.04
C GLY A 63 -36.03 4.73 -16.53
N HIS A 64 -34.97 5.20 -15.86
CA HIS A 64 -33.57 4.97 -16.25
C HIS A 64 -32.76 4.20 -15.19
N SER A 65 -33.40 3.28 -14.45
CA SER A 65 -32.76 2.43 -13.45
C SER A 65 -31.51 1.69 -13.97
N GLU A 66 -31.53 1.25 -15.23
CA GLU A 66 -30.41 0.59 -15.89
C GLU A 66 -29.14 1.47 -15.96
N VAL A 67 -29.29 2.79 -16.09
CA VAL A 67 -28.15 3.73 -16.11
C VAL A 67 -27.45 3.71 -14.75
N TYR A 68 -28.21 3.73 -13.66
CA TYR A 68 -27.66 3.70 -12.31
C TYR A 68 -26.90 2.39 -12.03
N TRP A 69 -27.49 1.25 -12.41
CA TRP A 69 -26.82 -0.04 -12.31
C TRP A 69 -25.57 -0.13 -13.18
N GLY A 70 -25.58 0.47 -14.38
CA GLY A 70 -24.41 0.59 -15.24
C GLY A 70 -23.27 1.38 -14.58
N VAL A 71 -23.58 2.52 -13.95
CA VAL A 71 -22.61 3.32 -13.18
C VAL A 71 -22.06 2.51 -12.00
N LEU A 72 -22.94 1.85 -11.23
CA LEU A 72 -22.52 1.09 -10.06
C LEU A 72 -21.63 -0.09 -10.44
N ARG A 73 -21.98 -0.85 -11.48
CA ARG A 73 -21.14 -1.93 -12.02
C ARG A 73 -19.78 -1.39 -12.45
N SER A 74 -19.73 -0.26 -13.16
CA SER A 74 -18.47 0.36 -13.58
C SER A 74 -17.57 0.75 -12.40
N LYS A 75 -18.15 1.30 -11.33
CA LYS A 75 -17.43 1.63 -10.10
C LYS A 75 -16.85 0.39 -9.42
N VAL A 76 -17.64 -0.68 -9.31
CA VAL A 76 -17.23 -1.95 -8.69
C VAL A 76 -16.17 -2.64 -9.55
N GLU A 77 -16.34 -2.68 -10.87
CA GLU A 77 -15.37 -3.24 -11.82
C GLU A 77 -14.01 -2.56 -11.69
N LEU A 78 -13.97 -1.22 -11.72
CA LEU A 78 -12.73 -0.46 -11.55
C LEU A 78 -12.08 -0.73 -10.20
N ALA A 79 -12.84 -0.60 -9.11
CA ALA A 79 -12.31 -0.86 -7.78
C ALA A 79 -11.71 -2.27 -7.67
N ALA A 80 -12.41 -3.28 -8.19
CA ALA A 80 -11.95 -4.66 -8.18
C ALA A 80 -10.69 -4.87 -9.02
N ILE A 81 -10.67 -4.41 -10.27
CA ILE A 81 -9.52 -4.58 -11.18
C ILE A 81 -8.26 -3.96 -10.59
N PHE A 82 -8.33 -2.70 -10.14
CA PHE A 82 -7.17 -1.99 -9.60
C PHE A 82 -6.77 -2.52 -8.23
N ALA A 83 -7.73 -2.86 -7.34
CA ALA A 83 -7.40 -3.41 -6.02
C ALA A 83 -6.78 -4.81 -6.13
N ILE A 84 -7.37 -5.69 -6.93
CA ILE A 84 -6.86 -7.06 -7.14
C ILE A 84 -5.52 -7.00 -7.87
N GLY A 85 -5.39 -6.18 -8.91
CA GLY A 85 -4.12 -6.00 -9.62
C GLY A 85 -2.99 -5.55 -8.69
N CYS A 86 -3.24 -4.53 -7.88
CA CYS A 86 -2.27 -4.07 -6.87
C CYS A 86 -2.00 -5.12 -5.79
N PHE A 87 -3.04 -5.80 -5.29
CA PHE A 87 -2.90 -6.87 -4.30
C PHE A 87 -1.98 -7.98 -4.81
N VAL A 88 -2.24 -8.49 -6.02
CA VAL A 88 -1.44 -9.56 -6.62
C VAL A 88 -0.01 -9.09 -6.83
N PHE A 89 0.18 -7.88 -7.38
CA PHE A 89 1.50 -7.31 -7.62
C PHE A 89 2.33 -7.21 -6.32
N VAL A 90 1.77 -6.59 -5.27
CA VAL A 90 2.46 -6.44 -3.99
C VAL A 90 2.69 -7.81 -3.34
N LEU A 91 1.70 -8.70 -3.35
CA LEU A 91 1.84 -10.03 -2.77
C LEU A 91 2.97 -10.82 -3.44
N VAL A 92 3.04 -10.82 -4.77
CA VAL A 92 4.12 -11.51 -5.51
C VAL A 92 5.49 -10.96 -5.12
N ASN A 93 5.66 -9.64 -5.05
CA ASN A 93 6.93 -9.04 -4.63
C ASN A 93 7.28 -9.38 -3.17
N LEU A 94 6.31 -9.41 -2.26
CA LEU A 94 6.53 -9.85 -0.88
C LEU A 94 6.92 -11.34 -0.80
N LEU A 95 6.32 -12.19 -1.62
CA LEU A 95 6.68 -13.61 -1.73
C LEU A 95 8.11 -13.80 -2.23
N ILE A 96 8.54 -13.00 -3.21
CA ILE A 96 9.92 -13.00 -3.73
C ILE A 96 10.87 -12.52 -2.63
N ALA A 97 10.55 -11.43 -1.94
CA ALA A 97 11.36 -10.90 -0.85
C ALA A 97 11.55 -11.90 0.30
N ASP A 98 10.51 -12.70 0.62
CA ASP A 98 10.60 -13.81 1.58
C ASP A 98 11.54 -14.92 1.09
N LYS A 99 11.40 -15.36 -0.17
CA LYS A 99 12.23 -16.43 -0.75
C LYS A 99 13.71 -16.05 -0.82
N VAL A 100 13.99 -14.77 -1.03
CA VAL A 100 15.33 -14.21 -1.19
C VAL A 100 16.00 -13.91 0.16
N ALA A 101 15.26 -13.99 1.26
CA ALA A 101 15.77 -13.65 2.59
C ALA A 101 16.90 -14.60 3.04
N PRO A 102 17.97 -14.10 3.68
CA PRO A 102 19.06 -14.95 4.16
C PRO A 102 18.58 -15.91 5.27
N LEU A 103 19.04 -17.18 5.19
CA LEU A 103 18.70 -18.25 6.14
C LEU A 103 19.44 -18.12 7.49
N SER A 104 20.70 -17.66 7.47
CA SER A 104 21.55 -17.56 8.67
C SER A 104 21.96 -16.12 8.90
N LEU A 105 21.71 -15.62 10.11
CA LEU A 105 22.12 -14.29 10.57
C LEU A 105 23.36 -14.46 11.47
N PRO A 106 24.42 -13.64 11.31
CA PRO A 106 25.51 -13.57 12.27
C PRO A 106 24.99 -13.23 13.68
N ASN A 107 25.68 -13.71 14.73
CA ASN A 107 25.28 -13.46 16.12
C ASN A 107 25.78 -12.08 16.60
N THR A 108 25.25 -10.99 16.06
CA THR A 108 25.52 -9.63 16.59
C THR A 108 24.39 -9.16 17.52
N PRO A 109 24.64 -8.24 18.47
CA PRO A 109 23.60 -7.73 19.39
C PRO A 109 22.42 -7.04 18.69
N GLU A 110 22.65 -6.44 17.52
CA GLU A 110 21.63 -5.81 16.69
C GLU A 110 20.80 -6.86 15.92
N ASP A 111 21.47 -7.92 15.46
CA ASP A 111 20.81 -9.10 14.85
C ASP A 111 19.89 -9.82 15.85
N GLN A 112 20.15 -9.77 17.16
CA GLN A 112 19.25 -10.33 18.18
C GLN A 112 17.88 -9.63 18.22
N THR A 113 17.81 -8.34 17.88
CA THR A 113 16.53 -7.60 17.78
C THR A 113 15.76 -8.03 16.54
N VAL A 114 16.46 -8.18 15.41
CA VAL A 114 15.89 -8.69 14.15
C VAL A 114 15.44 -10.14 14.30
N MET A 115 16.20 -10.97 15.01
CA MET A 115 15.84 -12.35 15.34
C MET A 115 14.58 -12.41 16.20
N ARG A 116 14.43 -11.57 17.24
CA ARG A 116 13.18 -11.50 18.04
C ARG A 116 11.97 -11.09 17.19
N ILE A 117 12.11 -10.12 16.30
CA ILE A 117 11.02 -9.71 15.38
C ILE A 117 10.68 -10.85 14.42
N ARG A 118 11.70 -11.54 13.87
CA ARG A 118 11.52 -12.71 13.01
C ARG A 118 10.82 -13.85 13.75
N GLU A 119 11.19 -14.16 14.99
CA GLU A 119 10.57 -15.21 15.81
C GLU A 119 9.13 -14.86 16.18
N ALA A 120 8.87 -13.62 16.61
CA ALA A 120 7.52 -13.16 16.94
C ALA A 120 6.58 -13.15 15.71
N THR A 121 7.15 -12.85 14.54
CA THR A 121 6.40 -12.82 13.28
C THR A 121 6.42 -14.18 12.58
N ALA A 122 7.23 -15.14 13.02
CA ALA A 122 7.50 -16.38 12.29
C ALA A 122 6.23 -17.15 11.95
N LYS A 123 5.33 -17.25 12.94
CA LYS A 123 4.05 -17.96 12.85
C LYS A 123 2.99 -17.21 12.03
N SER A 124 3.11 -15.89 11.89
CA SER A 124 2.12 -15.01 11.23
C SER A 124 2.63 -14.37 9.94
N ARG A 125 3.88 -14.60 9.52
CA ARG A 125 4.50 -14.05 8.28
C ARG A 125 3.59 -14.14 7.06
N GLY A 126 3.03 -15.33 6.82
CA GLY A 126 2.11 -15.57 5.69
C GLY A 126 0.80 -14.79 5.77
N LYS A 127 0.29 -14.53 6.98
CA LYS A 127 -0.91 -13.70 7.19
C LYS A 127 -0.58 -12.21 7.08
N LEU A 128 0.56 -11.80 7.60
CA LEU A 128 1.03 -10.41 7.56
C LEU A 128 1.21 -9.94 6.11
N ARG A 129 1.85 -10.73 5.24
CA ARG A 129 2.01 -10.37 3.82
C ARG A 129 0.67 -10.24 3.09
N ILE A 130 -0.28 -11.14 3.35
CA ILE A 130 -1.61 -11.10 2.72
C ILE A 130 -2.37 -9.87 3.23
N ALA A 131 -2.34 -9.62 4.54
CA ALA A 131 -2.97 -8.44 5.13
C ALA A 131 -2.37 -7.14 4.58
N LEU A 132 -1.04 -7.05 4.48
CA LEU A 132 -0.35 -5.88 3.95
C LEU A 132 -0.67 -5.65 2.47
N ALA A 133 -0.60 -6.70 1.64
CA ALA A 133 -0.99 -6.62 0.24
C ALA A 133 -2.47 -6.23 0.08
N ALA A 134 -3.36 -6.75 0.94
CA ALA A 134 -4.78 -6.42 0.90
C ALA A 134 -5.04 -4.97 1.27
N VAL A 135 -4.40 -4.46 2.33
CA VAL A 135 -4.50 -3.06 2.75
C VAL A 135 -4.01 -2.14 1.64
N VAL A 136 -2.83 -2.42 1.07
CA VAL A 136 -2.26 -1.60 -0.02
C VAL A 136 -3.12 -1.68 -1.28
N GLY A 137 -3.59 -2.87 -1.63
CA GLY A 137 -4.48 -3.09 -2.77
C GLY A 137 -5.80 -2.31 -2.64
N LEU A 138 -6.45 -2.36 -1.48
CA LEU A 138 -7.67 -1.60 -1.22
C LEU A 138 -7.40 -0.10 -1.20
N MET A 139 -6.29 0.34 -0.58
CA MET A 139 -5.94 1.75 -0.47
C MET A 139 -5.72 2.40 -1.84
N LEU A 140 -5.07 1.70 -2.78
CA LEU A 140 -4.86 2.20 -4.14
C LEU A 140 -6.01 1.89 -5.09
N GLY A 141 -6.73 0.78 -4.89
CA GLY A 141 -7.77 0.33 -5.81
C GLY A 141 -9.13 0.98 -5.59
N LEU A 142 -9.56 1.20 -4.35
CA LEU A 142 -10.88 1.79 -4.07
C LEU A 142 -11.07 3.19 -4.70
N PRO A 143 -10.07 4.11 -4.66
CA PRO A 143 -10.19 5.41 -5.32
C PRO A 143 -10.40 5.32 -6.83
N ALA A 144 -9.98 4.23 -7.49
CA ALA A 144 -10.19 4.04 -8.93
C ALA A 144 -11.68 4.01 -9.32
N SER A 145 -12.58 3.70 -8.39
CA SER A 145 -14.04 3.80 -8.63
C SER A 145 -14.50 5.22 -8.98
N ALA A 146 -13.76 6.25 -8.60
CA ALA A 146 -14.09 7.64 -8.98
C ALA A 146 -13.95 7.88 -10.49
N GLU A 147 -13.12 7.09 -11.18
CA GLU A 147 -12.82 7.23 -12.62
C GLU A 147 -13.83 6.53 -13.53
N TRP A 148 -15.01 6.18 -13.01
CA TRP A 148 -16.05 5.47 -13.75
C TRP A 148 -16.50 6.20 -15.04
N GLN A 149 -16.49 7.55 -15.05
CA GLN A 149 -16.83 8.33 -16.24
C GLN A 149 -15.79 8.15 -17.34
N ASN A 150 -14.51 8.32 -16.99
CA ASN A 150 -13.39 8.14 -17.90
C ASN A 150 -13.31 6.70 -18.42
N TRP A 151 -13.61 5.72 -17.57
CA TRP A 151 -13.74 4.31 -17.98
C TRP A 151 -14.88 4.06 -18.97
N LEU A 152 -16.07 4.61 -18.71
CA LEU A 152 -17.20 4.46 -19.62
C LEU A 152 -16.93 5.14 -20.96
N MET A 153 -16.31 6.32 -20.96
CA MET A 153 -15.86 7.02 -22.16
C MET A 153 -14.81 6.21 -22.93
N PHE A 154 -13.84 5.62 -22.23
CA PHE A 154 -12.81 4.77 -22.82
C PHE A 154 -13.42 3.53 -23.49
N ARG A 155 -14.37 2.88 -22.82
CA ARG A 155 -15.01 1.64 -23.30
C ARG A 155 -15.98 1.90 -24.46
N ASN A 156 -16.73 3.01 -24.41
CA ASN A 156 -17.73 3.40 -25.41
C ASN A 156 -17.22 4.51 -26.34
N ARG A 157 -15.92 4.50 -26.64
CA ARG A 157 -15.25 5.50 -27.47
C ARG A 157 -15.86 5.60 -28.88
N GLN A 158 -16.00 6.82 -29.40
CA GLN A 158 -16.39 7.06 -30.78
C GLN A 158 -15.33 7.88 -31.53
N ALA A 159 -15.33 7.75 -32.86
CA ALA A 159 -14.48 8.55 -33.73
C ALA A 159 -15.20 9.85 -34.11
N PHE A 160 -14.49 10.97 -34.03
CA PHE A 160 -14.96 12.23 -34.61
C PHE A 160 -14.66 12.26 -36.11
N ALA A 161 -15.38 13.10 -36.86
CA ALA A 161 -15.10 13.31 -38.28
C ALA A 161 -13.79 14.07 -38.55
N VAL A 162 -13.20 14.67 -37.51
CA VAL A 162 -12.01 15.51 -37.59
C VAL A 162 -10.80 14.79 -36.97
N GLY A 163 -9.69 14.80 -37.69
CA GLY A 163 -8.38 14.36 -37.21
C GLY A 163 -7.51 15.55 -36.81
N ASP A 164 -6.65 15.35 -35.83
CA ASP A 164 -5.64 16.31 -35.41
C ASP A 164 -4.61 16.55 -36.54
N PRO A 165 -4.36 17.80 -36.97
CA PRO A 165 -3.38 18.13 -37.98
C PRO A 165 -1.94 17.71 -37.66
N GLN A 166 -1.56 17.71 -36.38
CA GLN A 166 -0.18 17.48 -35.92
C GLN A 166 0.14 15.99 -35.80
N PHE A 167 -0.56 15.27 -34.94
CA PHE A 167 -0.26 13.86 -34.64
C PHE A 167 -1.05 12.88 -35.51
N LYS A 168 -1.93 13.37 -36.40
CA LYS A 168 -2.83 12.57 -37.25
C LYS A 168 -3.71 11.60 -36.45
N ALA A 169 -3.88 11.84 -35.15
CA ALA A 169 -4.78 11.09 -34.29
C ALA A 169 -6.22 11.61 -34.43
N ASN A 170 -7.21 10.73 -34.27
CA ASN A 170 -8.61 11.18 -34.18
C ASN A 170 -8.81 12.02 -32.91
N VAL A 171 -9.57 13.12 -32.99
CA VAL A 171 -9.87 13.95 -31.80
C VAL A 171 -10.48 13.14 -30.65
N GLY A 172 -11.21 12.06 -30.97
CA GLY A 172 -11.80 11.15 -29.99
C GLY A 172 -10.77 10.38 -29.16
N PHE A 173 -9.51 10.28 -29.60
CA PHE A 173 -8.43 9.79 -28.76
C PHE A 173 -8.26 10.68 -27.51
N TYR A 174 -8.18 12.00 -27.71
CA TYR A 174 -7.91 12.96 -26.63
C TYR A 174 -9.09 13.10 -25.66
N VAL A 175 -10.32 12.95 -26.14
CA VAL A 175 -11.54 13.07 -25.32
C VAL A 175 -11.85 11.76 -24.59
N PHE A 176 -11.82 10.63 -25.29
CA PHE A 176 -12.33 9.36 -24.74
C PHE A 176 -11.23 8.46 -24.17
N ARG A 177 -10.01 8.51 -24.68
CA ARG A 177 -8.95 7.56 -24.30
C ARG A 177 -7.89 8.17 -23.41
N LEU A 178 -7.43 9.37 -23.74
CA LEU A 178 -6.30 10.00 -23.07
C LEU A 178 -6.53 10.20 -21.56
N PRO A 179 -7.69 10.68 -21.07
CA PRO A 179 -7.89 10.89 -19.63
C PRO A 179 -7.76 9.59 -18.83
N PHE A 180 -8.36 8.50 -19.31
CA PHE A 180 -8.26 7.20 -18.66
C PHE A 180 -6.83 6.63 -18.74
N ALA A 181 -6.15 6.80 -19.88
CA ALA A 181 -4.75 6.36 -20.03
C ALA A 181 -3.81 7.11 -19.06
N GLN A 182 -3.99 8.43 -18.90
CA GLN A 182 -3.24 9.22 -17.93
C GLN A 182 -3.50 8.76 -16.50
N PHE A 183 -4.75 8.46 -16.15
CA PHE A 183 -5.09 7.87 -14.86
C PHE A 183 -4.37 6.54 -14.65
N VAL A 184 -4.42 5.61 -15.61
CA VAL A 184 -3.73 4.31 -15.51
C VAL A 184 -2.24 4.50 -15.28
N VAL A 185 -1.58 5.38 -16.04
CA VAL A 185 -0.14 5.66 -15.89
C VAL A 185 0.16 6.24 -14.50
N ALA A 186 -0.60 7.25 -14.06
CA ALA A 186 -0.40 7.88 -12.76
C ALA A 186 -0.65 6.88 -11.61
N TRP A 187 -1.68 6.05 -11.73
CA TRP A 187 -2.01 5.00 -10.77
C TRP A 187 -0.91 3.94 -10.70
N THR A 188 -0.43 3.44 -11.85
CA THR A 188 0.65 2.46 -11.90
C THR A 188 1.93 3.01 -11.31
N PHE A 189 2.27 4.26 -11.60
CA PHE A 189 3.42 4.93 -10.98
C PHE A 189 3.27 5.02 -9.46
N GLY A 190 2.12 5.46 -8.95
CA GLY A 190 1.84 5.50 -7.51
C GLY A 190 1.91 4.12 -6.85
N MET A 191 1.41 3.09 -7.54
CA MET A 191 1.49 1.70 -7.11
C MET A 191 2.92 1.18 -7.04
N LEU A 192 3.75 1.47 -8.04
CA LEU A 192 5.18 1.11 -8.05
C LEU A 192 5.95 1.80 -6.92
N VAL A 193 5.75 3.11 -6.72
CA VAL A 193 6.41 3.85 -5.63
C VAL A 193 6.03 3.26 -4.27
N LEU A 194 4.73 3.05 -4.02
CA LEU A 194 4.27 2.50 -2.76
C LEU A 194 4.74 1.04 -2.56
N ALA A 195 4.68 0.21 -3.60
CA ALA A 195 5.17 -1.15 -3.56
C ALA A 195 6.67 -1.18 -3.26
N THR A 196 7.46 -0.27 -3.85
CA THR A 196 8.90 -0.14 -3.55
C THR A 196 9.12 0.11 -2.07
N ILE A 197 8.40 1.07 -1.48
CA ILE A 197 8.51 1.41 -0.05
C ILE A 197 8.16 0.19 0.81
N VAL A 198 7.04 -0.47 0.51
CA VAL A 198 6.55 -1.63 1.25
C VAL A 198 7.52 -2.81 1.16
N VAL A 199 8.02 -3.14 -0.04
CA VAL A 199 8.95 -4.24 -0.28
C VAL A 199 10.32 -3.94 0.35
N THR A 200 10.78 -2.70 0.31
CA THR A 200 12.03 -2.26 0.97
C THR A 200 11.91 -2.42 2.48
N ALA A 201 10.81 -1.95 3.08
CA ALA A 201 10.55 -2.13 4.51
C ALA A 201 10.49 -3.62 4.89
N PHE A 202 9.91 -4.45 4.02
CA PHE A 202 9.85 -5.89 4.22
C PHE A 202 11.22 -6.57 4.13
N HIS A 203 12.09 -6.15 3.20
CA HIS A 203 13.48 -6.60 3.14
C HIS A 203 14.30 -6.21 4.38
N PHE A 204 14.01 -5.05 4.98
CA PHE A 204 14.60 -4.63 6.25
C PHE A 204 14.17 -5.56 7.40
N ILE A 205 12.86 -5.85 7.52
CA ILE A 205 12.32 -6.79 8.52
C ILE A 205 12.89 -8.20 8.32
N ASN A 206 13.07 -8.61 7.07
CA ASN A 206 13.64 -9.92 6.73
C ASN A 206 15.17 -9.99 6.90
N GLY A 207 15.85 -8.89 7.25
CA GLY A 207 17.31 -8.85 7.45
C GLY A 207 18.12 -8.91 6.16
N SER A 208 17.50 -8.61 5.01
CA SER A 208 18.19 -8.52 3.71
C SER A 208 18.91 -7.18 3.52
N ILE A 209 18.44 -6.14 4.22
CA ILE A 209 19.05 -4.81 4.29
C ILE A 209 19.51 -4.62 5.74
N ARG A 210 20.83 -4.56 5.95
CA ARG A 210 21.51 -4.40 7.24
C ARG A 210 22.46 -3.20 7.15
N PRO A 211 21.98 -1.96 7.41
CA PRO A 211 22.82 -0.76 7.26
C PRO A 211 24.06 -0.75 8.15
N GLN A 212 24.03 -1.53 9.24
CA GLN A 212 25.06 -1.62 10.28
C GLN A 212 26.19 -2.62 9.94
N ASP A 213 25.98 -3.53 8.99
CA ASP A 213 27.02 -4.46 8.56
C ASP A 213 28.14 -3.74 7.80
N ARG A 214 29.39 -3.90 8.26
CA ARG A 214 30.56 -3.30 7.61
C ARG A 214 30.91 -3.96 6.28
N VAL A 215 30.57 -5.24 6.09
CA VAL A 215 30.99 -6.03 4.92
C VAL A 215 29.88 -6.16 3.87
N GLN A 216 28.63 -6.40 4.29
CA GLN A 216 27.52 -6.59 3.35
C GLN A 216 26.23 -5.94 3.85
N ARG A 217 26.07 -4.66 3.52
CA ARG A 217 24.90 -3.87 3.94
C ARG A 217 23.58 -4.27 3.28
N VAL A 218 23.63 -4.85 2.09
CA VAL A 218 22.45 -5.32 1.35
C VAL A 218 22.85 -6.59 0.59
N THR A 219 22.02 -7.64 0.68
CA THR A 219 22.28 -8.88 -0.05
C THR A 219 22.20 -8.63 -1.57
N PRO A 220 23.03 -9.31 -2.41
CA PRO A 220 23.03 -9.10 -3.86
C PRO A 220 21.66 -9.35 -4.49
N GLN A 221 20.94 -10.36 -4.00
CA GLN A 221 19.60 -10.69 -4.51
C GLN A 221 18.56 -9.61 -4.15
N ALA A 222 18.65 -8.99 -2.96
CA ALA A 222 17.78 -7.86 -2.61
C ALA A 222 18.10 -6.62 -3.46
N LYS A 223 19.37 -6.39 -3.81
CA LYS A 223 19.73 -5.33 -4.77
C LYS A 223 19.09 -5.57 -6.13
N VAL A 224 19.23 -6.77 -6.70
CA VAL A 224 18.63 -7.11 -8.00
C VAL A 224 17.12 -6.94 -7.96
N HIS A 225 16.45 -7.46 -6.92
CA HIS A 225 15.00 -7.35 -6.78
C HIS A 225 14.52 -5.89 -6.75
N LEU A 226 15.15 -5.04 -5.92
CA LEU A 226 14.82 -3.62 -5.85
C LEU A 226 15.18 -2.86 -7.13
N SER A 227 16.24 -3.28 -7.83
CA SER A 227 16.63 -2.68 -9.12
C SER A 227 15.57 -2.94 -10.19
N VAL A 228 15.07 -4.18 -10.27
CA VAL A 228 14.02 -4.57 -11.22
C VAL A 228 12.70 -3.87 -10.90
N LEU A 229 12.41 -3.64 -9.62
CA LEU A 229 11.18 -2.96 -9.21
C LEU A 229 11.22 -1.45 -9.52
N LEU A 230 12.42 -0.86 -9.57
CA LEU A 230 12.65 0.56 -9.87
C LEU A 230 12.89 0.88 -11.36
N ALA A 231 13.18 -0.13 -12.18
CA ALA A 231 13.46 0.02 -13.62
C ALA A 231 12.17 0.20 -14.42
#